data_AF-A0ABF7R0E9-F1
#
_entry.id   AF-A0ABF7R0E9-F1
#
_cell.length_a   1.000
_cell.length_b   1.000
_cell.length_c   1.000
_cell.angle_alpha   90.00
_cell.angle_beta   90.00
_cell.angle_gamma   90.00
#
_symmetry.space_group_name_H-M   'P 1'
#
loop_
_entity.id
_entity.type
_entity.pdbx_description
1 polymer ?
#
loop_
_entity_poly.entity_id
_entity_poly.type
_entity_poly.pdbx_seq_one_letter_code
_entity_poly.pdbx_strand_id
1 'polypeptide(L)'
;MTLFLLMSCNNSGTSPKDGQAAKSDGTLIDLATITKNITDAVAFAKSVKDVHTLVMSIDELAKVIGKKIDANGLATESAHNGSLIAGAYSVIEAVDTKLASLEKKSWAF
;
A
#
# COMPACT_ATOMS: atom_id res chain seq x y z
N MET A 1 4.79 58.15 -18.63
CA MET A 1 4.21 56.83 -18.95
C MET A 1 4.66 55.86 -17.87
N THR A 2 3.73 55.44 -17.02
CA THR A 2 3.94 54.71 -15.78
C THR A 2 4.51 53.33 -16.08
N LEU A 3 5.81 53.15 -15.82
CA LEU A 3 6.45 51.84 -15.82
C LEU A 3 5.88 51.07 -14.61
N PHE A 4 4.80 50.33 -14.82
CA PHE A 4 4.34 49.30 -13.89
C PHE A 4 5.38 48.18 -13.90
N LEU A 5 6.46 48.39 -13.14
CA LEU A 5 7.28 47.33 -12.61
C LEU A 5 6.37 46.51 -11.69
N LEU A 6 5.64 45.55 -12.26
CA LEU A 6 5.12 44.38 -11.55
C LEU A 6 6.31 43.48 -11.18
N MET A 7 7.32 44.05 -10.52
CA MET A 7 8.12 43.32 -9.56
C MET A 7 7.18 43.08 -8.37
N SER A 8 6.30 42.09 -8.54
CA SER A 8 5.77 41.38 -7.39
C SER A 8 6.98 40.74 -6.72
N CYS A 9 7.68 41.52 -5.90
CA CYS A 9 8.45 41.00 -4.79
C CYS A 9 7.43 40.35 -3.85
N ASN A 10 6.93 39.19 -4.22
CA ASN A 10 6.31 38.25 -3.30
C ASN A 10 7.37 37.61 -2.38
N ASN A 11 8.42 38.36 -2.03
CA ASN A 11 9.51 37.94 -1.17
C ASN A 11 9.17 38.15 0.32
N SER A 12 7.89 38.07 0.68
CA SER A 12 7.44 38.13 2.08
C SER A 12 7.60 36.79 2.80
N GLY A 13 7.98 35.73 2.10
CA GLY A 13 8.40 34.45 2.68
C GLY A 13 9.92 34.28 2.61
N THR A 14 10.50 33.72 3.67
CA THR A 14 11.90 33.25 3.69
C THR A 14 12.25 32.50 2.40
N SER A 15 13.30 32.90 1.70
CA SER A 15 13.75 32.22 0.48
C SER A 15 14.03 30.73 0.76
N PRO A 16 13.56 29.79 -0.09
CA PRO A 16 13.82 28.38 0.10
C PRO A 16 15.33 28.12 0.10
N LYS A 17 15.77 27.29 1.04
CA LYS A 17 17.15 26.76 1.10
C LYS A 17 17.26 25.50 0.24
N ASP A 18 18.47 25.00 0.03
CA ASP A 18 18.69 23.72 -0.65
C ASP A 18 17.83 22.61 -0.03
N GLY A 19 17.08 21.89 -0.87
CA GLY A 19 16.13 20.88 -0.43
C GLY A 19 14.75 21.40 -0.03
N GLN A 20 14.45 22.69 -0.21
CA GLN A 20 13.13 23.27 0.07
C GLN A 20 12.48 23.85 -1.19
N ALA A 21 11.15 23.77 -1.27
CA ALA A 21 10.35 24.48 -2.26
C ALA A 21 9.44 25.50 -1.57
N ALA A 22 9.24 26.67 -2.19
CA ALA A 22 8.35 27.70 -1.68
C ALA A 22 7.03 27.71 -2.45
N LYS A 23 5.92 27.75 -1.72
CA LYS A 23 4.59 28.06 -2.29
C LYS A 23 4.46 29.57 -2.50
N SER A 24 3.50 29.98 -3.32
CA SER A 24 3.19 31.39 -3.56
C SER A 24 2.70 32.13 -2.31
N ASP A 25 2.26 31.41 -1.27
CA ASP A 25 1.86 31.97 0.03
C ASP A 25 3.03 32.11 1.03
N GLY A 26 4.27 31.78 0.61
CA GLY A 26 5.47 31.86 1.46
C GLY A 26 5.72 30.60 2.30
N THR A 27 4.84 29.59 2.26
CA THR A 27 5.07 28.31 2.94
C THR A 27 6.26 27.57 2.33
N LEU A 28 7.17 27.08 3.17
CA LEU A 28 8.29 26.25 2.75
C LEU A 28 7.97 24.76 2.93
N ILE A 29 8.21 23.98 1.88
CA ILE A 29 8.07 22.53 1.83
C ILE A 29 9.45 21.91 1.92
N ASP A 30 9.66 21.00 2.87
CA ASP A 30 10.87 20.18 2.95
C ASP A 30 10.74 18.96 2.02
N LEU A 31 11.50 18.95 0.91
CA LEU A 31 11.45 17.88 -0.08
C LEU A 31 12.00 16.56 0.46
N ALA A 32 12.93 16.60 1.42
CA ALA A 32 13.48 15.39 2.01
C ALA A 32 12.42 14.65 2.83
N THR A 33 11.69 15.39 3.67
CA THR A 33 10.56 14.85 4.44
C THR A 33 9.46 14.34 3.52
N ILE A 34 9.05 15.09 2.49
CA ILE A 34 8.01 14.63 1.55
C ILE A 34 8.44 13.37 0.80
N THR A 35 9.68 13.30 0.33
CA THR A 35 10.21 12.11 -0.37
C THR A 35 10.20 10.89 0.54
N LYS A 36 10.58 11.07 1.82
CA LYS A 36 10.50 10.01 2.82
C LYS A 36 9.06 9.55 3.06
N ASN A 37 8.12 10.46 3.23
CA ASN A 37 6.71 10.12 3.46
C ASN A 37 6.11 9.36 2.27
N ILE A 38 6.41 9.78 1.04
CA ILE A 38 5.99 9.07 -0.18
C ILE A 38 6.57 7.66 -0.20
N THR A 39 7.87 7.51 0.09
CA THR A 39 8.54 6.21 0.09
C THR A 39 7.93 5.26 1.14
N ASP A 40 7.71 5.76 2.35
CA ASP A 40 7.13 4.99 3.44
C ASP A 40 5.66 4.63 3.16
N ALA A 41 4.87 5.54 2.58
CA ALA A 41 3.49 5.28 2.17
C ALA A 41 3.39 4.23 1.05
N VAL A 42 4.28 4.28 0.05
CA VAL A 42 4.34 3.27 -1.01
C VAL A 42 4.75 1.90 -0.44
N ALA A 43 5.70 1.87 0.50
CA ALA A 43 6.10 0.64 1.17
C ALA A 43 4.95 0.04 2.00
N PHE A 44 4.22 0.86 2.75
CA PHE A 44 3.02 0.45 3.47
C PHE A 44 1.96 -0.12 2.53
N ALA A 45 1.62 0.61 1.47
CA ALA A 45 0.61 0.20 0.49
C ALA A 45 0.98 -1.13 -0.19
N LYS A 46 2.27 -1.35 -0.49
CA LYS A 46 2.76 -2.63 -1.02
C LYS A 46 2.47 -3.78 -0.05
N SER A 47 2.80 -3.62 1.23
CA SER A 47 2.57 -4.67 2.20
C SER A 47 1.08 -4.95 2.47
N VAL A 48 0.24 -3.91 2.48
CA VAL A 48 -1.23 -4.08 2.57
C VAL A 48 -1.77 -4.81 1.33
N LYS A 49 -1.25 -4.51 0.13
CA LYS A 49 -1.64 -5.20 -1.09
C LYS A 49 -1.30 -6.69 -1.05
N ASP A 50 -0.16 -7.07 -0.48
CA ASP A 50 0.21 -8.47 -0.31
C ASP A 50 -0.78 -9.19 0.62
N VAL A 51 -1.17 -8.57 1.74
CA VAL A 51 -2.21 -9.11 2.64
C VAL A 51 -3.55 -9.25 1.91
N HIS A 52 -3.99 -8.21 1.20
CA HIS A 52 -5.23 -8.24 0.43
C HIS A 52 -5.24 -9.37 -0.61
N THR A 53 -4.12 -9.60 -1.30
CA THR A 53 -4.00 -10.68 -2.28
C THR A 53 -4.13 -12.06 -1.64
N LEU A 54 -3.56 -12.26 -0.45
CA LEU A 54 -3.73 -13.52 0.29
C LEU A 54 -5.17 -13.74 0.73
N VAL A 55 -5.85 -12.72 1.23
CA VAL A 55 -7.28 -12.81 1.58
C VAL A 55 -8.11 -13.17 0.34
N MET A 56 -7.86 -12.53 -0.79
CA MET A 56 -8.54 -12.83 -2.07
C MET A 56 -8.21 -14.22 -2.62
N SER A 57 -7.04 -14.79 -2.28
CA SER A 57 -6.71 -16.16 -2.70
C SER A 57 -7.65 -17.21 -2.07
N ILE A 58 -8.28 -16.89 -0.94
CA ILE A 58 -9.28 -17.77 -0.31
C ILE A 58 -10.52 -17.93 -1.19
N ASP A 59 -10.91 -16.91 -1.95
CA ASP A 59 -12.02 -17.01 -2.90
C ASP A 59 -11.72 -18.03 -4.00
N GLU A 60 -10.46 -18.12 -4.45
CA GLU A 60 -10.03 -19.14 -5.41
C GLU A 60 -10.00 -20.55 -4.78
N LEU A 61 -9.60 -20.67 -3.52
CA LEU A 61 -9.69 -21.93 -2.77
C LEU A 61 -11.14 -22.36 -2.55
N ALA A 62 -12.07 -21.41 -2.35
CA ALA A 62 -13.48 -21.69 -2.19
C ALA A 62 -14.11 -22.27 -3.47
N LYS A 63 -13.66 -21.85 -4.66
CA LYS A 63 -14.14 -22.37 -5.96
C LYS A 63 -13.85 -23.86 -6.16
N VAL A 64 -12.85 -24.41 -5.47
CA VAL A 64 -12.46 -25.83 -5.60
C VAL A 64 -13.05 -26.71 -4.50
N ILE A 65 -13.92 -26.19 -3.64
CA ILE A 65 -14.67 -26.99 -2.67
C ILE A 65 -15.51 -28.03 -3.43
N GLY A 66 -15.41 -29.29 -2.98
CA GLY A 66 -16.12 -30.40 -3.59
C GLY A 66 -15.56 -30.81 -4.95
N LYS A 67 -14.27 -30.50 -5.21
CA LYS A 67 -13.58 -30.85 -6.46
C LYS A 67 -12.35 -31.72 -6.22
N LYS A 68 -12.01 -32.54 -7.21
CA LYS A 68 -10.72 -33.20 -7.37
C LYS A 68 -10.09 -32.82 -8.70
N ILE A 69 -8.80 -33.09 -8.83
CA ILE A 69 -8.09 -33.04 -10.12
C ILE A 69 -8.27 -34.39 -10.82
N ASP A 70 -8.65 -34.35 -12.10
CA ASP A 70 -8.67 -35.49 -13.01
C ASP A 70 -7.90 -35.18 -14.30
N ALA A 71 -7.95 -36.08 -15.30
CA ALA A 71 -7.25 -35.88 -16.57
C ALA A 71 -7.75 -34.68 -17.40
N ASN A 72 -8.95 -34.18 -17.13
CA ASN A 72 -9.61 -33.10 -17.86
C ASN A 72 -9.71 -31.80 -17.05
N GLY A 73 -9.20 -31.77 -15.81
CA GLY A 73 -9.23 -30.61 -14.93
C GLY A 73 -9.94 -30.88 -13.61
N LEU A 74 -10.93 -30.05 -13.26
CA LEU A 74 -11.66 -30.15 -11.99
C LEU A 74 -12.94 -30.99 -12.16
N ALA A 75 -12.99 -32.14 -11.51
CA ALA A 75 -14.17 -33.00 -11.41
C ALA A 75 -14.82 -32.91 -10.02
N THR A 76 -16.09 -33.30 -9.91
CA THR A 76 -16.81 -33.28 -8.63
C THR A 76 -16.35 -34.41 -7.69
N GLU A 77 -16.10 -34.07 -6.43
CA GLU A 77 -15.70 -34.97 -5.34
C GLU A 77 -16.28 -34.43 -4.03
N SER A 78 -17.36 -35.02 -3.53
CA SER A 78 -18.05 -34.49 -2.33
C SER A 78 -17.36 -34.91 -1.03
N ALA A 79 -17.50 -34.08 0.02
CA ALA A 79 -17.11 -34.38 1.41
C ALA A 79 -15.60 -34.55 1.71
N HIS A 80 -14.70 -34.22 0.78
CA HIS A 80 -13.23 -34.36 0.95
C HIS A 80 -12.47 -33.01 1.01
N ASN A 81 -12.99 -32.03 1.76
CA ASN A 81 -12.42 -30.66 1.80
C ASN A 81 -11.49 -30.37 3.00
N GLY A 82 -11.19 -31.36 3.86
CA GLY A 82 -10.45 -31.12 5.11
C GLY A 82 -9.07 -30.49 4.88
N SER A 83 -8.29 -31.00 3.93
CA SER A 83 -6.97 -30.45 3.57
C SER A 83 -7.06 -29.07 2.93
N LEU A 84 -8.09 -28.81 2.12
CA LEU A 84 -8.37 -27.51 1.52
C LEU A 84 -8.65 -26.45 2.59
N ILE A 85 -9.48 -26.77 3.59
CA ILE A 85 -9.79 -25.88 4.71
C ILE A 85 -8.55 -25.63 5.57
N ALA A 86 -7.74 -26.66 5.84
CA ALA A 86 -6.47 -26.49 6.55
C ALA A 86 -5.50 -25.59 5.77
N GLY A 87 -5.46 -25.70 4.44
CA GLY A 87 -4.70 -24.79 3.58
C GLY A 87 -5.19 -23.34 3.66
N ALA A 88 -6.51 -23.12 3.58
CA ALA A 88 -7.11 -21.79 3.74
C ALA A 88 -6.82 -21.19 5.12
N TYR A 89 -6.91 -22.00 6.19
CA TYR A 89 -6.56 -21.59 7.55
C TYR A 89 -5.09 -21.16 7.65
N SER A 90 -4.16 -21.93 7.06
CA SER A 90 -2.73 -21.58 7.02
C SER A 90 -2.47 -20.25 6.30
N VAL A 91 -3.22 -19.95 5.22
CA VAL A 91 -3.15 -18.65 4.54
C VAL A 91 -3.61 -17.51 5.47
N ILE A 92 -4.67 -17.71 6.25
CA ILE A 92 -5.15 -16.71 7.22
C ILE A 92 -4.16 -16.51 8.38
N GLU A 93 -3.50 -17.55 8.88
CA GLU A 93 -2.41 -17.40 9.86
C GLU A 93 -1.23 -16.59 9.29
N ALA A 94 -0.90 -16.80 8.02
CA ALA A 94 0.12 -16.00 7.34
C ALA A 94 -0.32 -14.53 7.17
N VAL A 95 -1.61 -14.27 6.93
CA VAL A 95 -2.20 -12.92 6.93
C VAL A 95 -2.08 -12.27 8.30
N ASP A 96 -2.47 -12.97 9.37
CA ASP A 96 -2.40 -12.46 10.75
C ASP A 96 -0.96 -12.08 11.13
N THR A 97 0.00 -12.97 10.83
CA THR A 97 1.43 -12.71 11.03
C THR A 97 1.91 -11.45 10.29
N LYS A 98 1.46 -11.25 9.04
CA LYS A 98 1.81 -10.07 8.25
C LYS A 98 1.18 -8.80 8.82
N LEU A 99 -0.07 -8.85 9.26
CA LEU A 99 -0.75 -7.72 9.88
C LEU A 99 -0.08 -7.33 11.21
N ALA A 100 0.26 -8.30 12.06
CA ALA A 100 0.99 -8.04 13.31
C ALA A 100 2.38 -7.41 13.06
N SER A 101 3.04 -7.77 11.96
CA SER A 101 4.30 -7.13 11.54
C SER A 101 4.08 -5.68 11.07
N LEU A 102 2.99 -5.43 10.34
CA LEU A 102 2.64 -4.09 9.87
C LEU A 102 2.24 -3.15 11.00
N GLU A 103 1.52 -3.64 12.00
CA GLU A 103 1.14 -2.88 13.20
C GLU A 103 2.36 -2.40 13.98
N LYS A 104 3.40 -3.24 14.08
CA LYS A 104 4.63 -2.91 14.83
C LYS A 104 5.59 -2.00 14.07
N LYS A 105 5.38 -1.79 12.78
CA LYS A 105 6.28 -0.99 11.96
C LYS A 105 5.98 0.50 12.15
N SER A 106 7.02 1.27 12.45
CA SER A 106 6.94 2.73 12.48
C SER A 106 6.94 3.30 11.07
N TRP A 107 5.94 4.12 10.76
CA TRP A 107 5.77 4.81 9.48
C TRP A 107 5.96 6.30 9.70
N ALA A 108 6.58 7.00 8.74
CA ALA A 108 6.91 8.43 8.90
C ALA A 108 5.76 9.40 8.54
N PHE A 109 4.51 8.95 8.63
CA PHE A 109 3.32 9.73 8.31
C PHE A 109 2.25 9.62 9.41
#